data_AF-A0A941UFF3-F1
#
_entry.id   AF-A0A941UFF3-F1
#
_cell.length_a   1.000
_cell.length_b   1.000
_cell.length_c   1.000
_cell.angle_alpha   90.00
_cell.angle_beta   90.00
_cell.angle_gamma   90.00
#
_symmetry.space_group_name_H-M   'P 1'
#
loop_
_entity.id
_entity.type
_entity.pdbx_description
1 polymer ?
#
loop_
_entity_poly.entity_id
_entity_poly.type
_entity_poly.pdbx_seq_one_letter_code
_entity_poly.pdbx_strand_id
1 'polypeptide(L)'
;MLKKIKDSFDSGVDKIKWFSSLLSDRVKVEVSVMKLLYQSDQMGKRKEDVLRTIGRRVHELKEYPDRQILKDTVISDALAEIEQITSEIEQTRKKASEISKIEE
;
A
#
# COMPACT_ATOMS: atom_id res chain seq x y z
N MET A 1 -12.25 -53.29 14.16
CA MET A 1 -11.01 -52.48 14.24
C MET A 1 -10.92 -51.45 13.10
N LEU A 2 -11.16 -51.82 11.84
CA LEU A 2 -11.16 -50.91 10.68
C LEU A 2 -12.08 -49.67 10.83
N LYS A 3 -13.27 -49.82 11.44
CA LYS A 3 -14.20 -48.71 11.67
C LYS A 3 -13.61 -47.61 12.58
N LYS A 4 -12.97 -48.00 13.68
CA LYS A 4 -12.29 -47.07 14.60
C LYS A 4 -11.10 -46.35 13.95
N ILE A 5 -10.39 -47.02 13.05
CA ILE A 5 -9.27 -46.43 12.31
C ILE A 5 -9.80 -45.37 11.32
N LYS A 6 -10.89 -45.68 10.60
CA LYS A 6 -11.56 -44.74 9.69
C LYS A 6 -12.10 -43.52 10.43
N ASP A 7 -12.81 -43.72 11.54
CA ASP A 7 -13.37 -42.64 12.35
C ASP A 7 -12.26 -41.73 12.93
N SER A 8 -11.12 -42.31 13.31
CA SER A 8 -9.96 -41.53 13.79
C SER A 8 -9.33 -40.69 12.67
N PHE A 9 -9.29 -41.23 11.45
CA PHE A 9 -8.75 -40.54 10.27
C PHE A 9 -9.65 -39.40 9.82
N ASP A 10 -10.98 -39.62 9.76
CA ASP A 10 -11.96 -38.59 9.44
C ASP A 10 -11.88 -37.43 10.46
N SER A 11 -11.77 -37.75 11.77
CA SER A 11 -11.57 -36.73 12.81
C SER A 11 -10.27 -35.93 12.65
N GLY A 12 -9.21 -36.56 12.15
CA GLY A 12 -7.93 -35.91 11.88
C GLY A 12 -8.00 -34.99 10.68
N VAL A 13 -8.67 -35.42 9.60
CA VAL A 13 -8.91 -34.61 8.40
C VAL A 13 -9.76 -33.38 8.73
N ASP A 14 -10.80 -33.54 9.56
CA ASP A 14 -11.64 -32.41 9.97
C ASP A 14 -10.88 -31.39 10.82
N LYS A 15 -9.99 -31.84 11.71
CA LYS A 15 -9.09 -30.94 12.44
C LYS A 15 -8.14 -30.20 11.51
N ILE A 16 -7.51 -30.89 10.55
CA ILE A 16 -6.60 -30.25 9.59
C ILE A 16 -7.36 -29.24 8.72
N LYS A 17 -8.59 -29.54 8.29
CA LYS A 17 -9.45 -28.60 7.57
C LYS A 17 -9.73 -27.35 8.39
N TRP A 18 -10.08 -27.50 9.67
CA TRP A 18 -10.34 -26.39 10.57
C TRP A 18 -9.10 -25.50 10.80
N PHE A 19 -7.94 -26.11 11.02
CA PHE A 19 -6.67 -25.37 11.12
C PHE A 19 -6.33 -24.65 9.81
N SER A 20 -6.56 -25.31 8.67
CA SER A 20 -6.28 -24.75 7.34
C SER A 20 -7.23 -23.60 7.01
N SER A 21 -8.50 -23.64 7.39
CA SER A 21 -9.43 -22.53 7.22
C SER A 21 -9.03 -21.31 8.04
N LEU A 22 -8.66 -21.51 9.32
CA LEU A 22 -8.22 -20.42 10.18
C LEU A 22 -6.91 -19.77 9.69
N LEU A 23 -5.93 -20.58 9.27
CA LEU A 23 -4.69 -20.09 8.69
C LEU A 23 -4.92 -19.35 7.37
N SER A 24 -5.76 -19.90 6.48
CA SER A 24 -6.10 -19.27 5.21
C SER A 24 -6.69 -17.88 5.39
N ASP A 25 -7.59 -17.71 6.35
CA ASP A 25 -8.30 -16.46 6.54
C ASP A 25 -7.38 -15.36 7.08
N ARG A 26 -6.52 -15.68 8.06
CA ARG A 26 -5.50 -14.75 8.57
C ARG A 26 -4.45 -14.39 7.53
N VAL A 27 -3.94 -15.38 6.78
CA VAL A 27 -2.93 -15.13 5.74
C VAL A 27 -3.48 -14.22 4.64
N LYS A 28 -4.76 -14.36 4.27
CA LYS A 28 -5.39 -13.46 3.27
C LYS A 28 -5.41 -12.01 3.72
N VAL A 29 -5.67 -11.75 5.00
CA VAL A 29 -5.69 -10.38 5.51
C VAL A 29 -4.28 -9.82 5.61
N GLU A 30 -3.33 -10.58 6.15
CA GLU A 30 -1.93 -10.18 6.22
C GLU A 30 -1.36 -9.86 4.82
N VAL A 31 -1.65 -10.68 3.81
CA VAL A 31 -1.27 -10.42 2.41
C VAL A 31 -1.94 -9.16 1.86
N SER A 32 -3.21 -8.90 2.21
CA SER A 32 -3.94 -7.70 1.78
C SER A 32 -3.35 -6.43 2.40
N VAL A 33 -3.00 -6.47 3.68
CA VAL A 33 -2.30 -5.37 4.37
C VAL A 33 -0.92 -5.14 3.75
N MET A 34 -0.14 -6.21 3.52
CA MET A 34 1.17 -6.14 2.88
C MET A 34 1.08 -5.50 1.49
N LYS A 35 0.06 -5.85 0.70
CA LYS A 35 -0.18 -5.27 -0.63
C LYS A 35 -0.49 -3.77 -0.55
N LEU A 36 -1.30 -3.34 0.42
CA LEU A 36 -1.61 -1.92 0.62
C LEU A 36 -0.36 -1.13 1.06
N LEU A 37 0.46 -1.69 1.95
CA LEU A 37 1.73 -1.07 2.35
C LEU A 37 2.70 -0.96 1.17
N TYR A 38 2.81 -2.02 0.36
CA TYR A 38 3.62 -1.99 -0.86
C TYR A 38 3.13 -0.93 -1.86
N GLN A 39 1.82 -0.81 -2.06
CA GLN A 39 1.25 0.26 -2.89
C GLN A 39 1.58 1.65 -2.35
N SER A 40 1.52 1.84 -1.02
CA SER A 40 1.93 3.09 -0.38
C SER A 40 3.41 3.41 -0.60
N ASP A 41 4.30 2.40 -0.56
CA ASP A 41 5.73 2.59 -0.84
C ASP A 41 5.98 3.00 -2.30
N GLN A 42 5.28 2.37 -3.25
CA GLN A 42 5.38 2.73 -4.67
C GLN A 42 4.90 4.17 -4.93
N MET A 43 3.81 4.59 -4.28
CA MET A 43 3.35 5.98 -4.34
C MET A 43 4.39 6.95 -3.75
N GLY A 44 5.08 6.55 -2.67
CA GLY A 44 6.19 7.32 -2.09
C GLY A 44 7.33 7.53 -3.09
N LYS A 45 7.73 6.49 -3.82
CA LYS A 45 8.76 6.59 -4.89
C LYS A 45 8.32 7.53 -6.00
N ARG A 46 7.06 7.43 -6.45
CA ARG A 46 6.51 8.33 -7.46
C ARG A 46 6.53 9.79 -6.99
N LYS A 47 6.20 10.06 -5.73
CA LYS A 47 6.32 11.41 -5.14
C LYS A 47 7.76 11.93 -5.19
N GLU A 48 8.75 11.08 -4.95
CA GLU A 48 10.16 11.47 -5.04
C GLU A 48 10.57 11.84 -6.47
N ASP A 49 10.09 11.11 -7.48
CA ASP A 49 10.34 11.43 -8.89
C ASP A 49 9.72 12.77 -9.32
N VAL A 50 8.52 13.08 -8.83
CA VAL A 50 7.87 14.39 -9.05
C VAL A 50 8.67 15.50 -8.38
N LEU A 51 9.16 15.29 -7.15
CA LEU A 51 10.04 16.25 -6.47
C LEU A 51 11.36 16.48 -7.23
N ARG A 52 11.96 15.44 -7.83
CA ARG A 52 13.14 15.58 -8.70
C ARG A 52 12.84 16.41 -9.95
N THR A 53 11.64 16.28 -10.49
CA THR A 53 11.18 17.09 -11.63
C THR A 53 11.08 18.56 -11.25
N ILE A 54 10.50 18.87 -10.09
CA ILE A 54 10.48 20.23 -9.53
C ILE A 54 11.91 20.76 -9.35
N GLY A 55 12.80 19.98 -8.72
CA GLY A 55 14.19 20.39 -8.50
C GLY A 55 14.93 20.72 -9.81
N ARG A 56 14.73 19.90 -10.85
CA ARG A 56 15.28 20.16 -12.19
C ARG A 56 14.72 21.44 -12.78
N ARG A 57 13.41 21.65 -12.67
CA ARG A 57 12.75 22.84 -13.20
C ARG A 57 13.20 24.12 -12.50
N VAL A 58 13.34 24.09 -11.18
CA VAL A 58 13.90 25.19 -10.39
C VAL A 58 15.33 25.52 -10.82
N HIS A 59 16.16 24.50 -11.08
CA HIS A 59 17.52 24.69 -11.57
C HIS A 59 17.54 25.35 -12.96
N GLU A 60 16.65 24.96 -13.89
CA GLU A 60 16.51 25.61 -15.20
C GLU A 60 16.06 27.08 -15.10
N LEU A 61 15.17 27.38 -14.15
CA LEU A 61 14.65 28.73 -13.93
C LEU A 61 15.69 29.68 -13.31
N LYS A 62 16.79 29.17 -12.76
CA LYS A 62 17.92 29.98 -12.26
C LYS A 62 18.51 30.88 -13.34
N GLU A 63 18.48 30.45 -14.59
CA GLU A 63 18.95 31.23 -15.75
C GLU A 63 17.99 32.39 -16.11
N TYR A 64 16.82 32.47 -15.46
CA TYR A 64 15.76 33.45 -15.71
C TYR A 64 15.25 34.06 -14.38
N PRO A 65 16.03 34.93 -13.72
CA PRO A 65 15.77 35.43 -12.36
C PRO A 65 14.45 36.21 -12.20
N ASP A 66 13.89 36.73 -13.30
CA ASP A 66 12.62 37.47 -13.29
C ASP A 66 11.38 36.56 -13.26
N ARG A 67 11.56 35.23 -13.42
CA ARG A 67 10.43 34.29 -13.39
C ARG A 67 10.06 33.91 -11.96
N GLN A 68 8.78 34.05 -11.63
CA GLN A 68 8.22 33.57 -10.38
C GLN A 68 8.13 32.04 -10.39
N ILE A 69 9.01 31.37 -9.65
CA ILE A 69 9.15 29.91 -9.60
C ILE A 69 7.83 29.20 -9.30
N LEU A 70 7.06 29.69 -8.33
CA LEU A 70 5.79 29.08 -7.93
C LEU A 70 4.64 29.31 -8.92
N LYS A 71 4.82 30.19 -9.92
CA LYS A 71 3.86 30.41 -11.00
C LYS A 71 4.24 29.68 -12.29
N ASP A 72 5.38 28.98 -12.30
CA ASP A 72 5.73 28.12 -13.42
C ASP A 72 4.76 26.95 -13.48
N THR A 73 4.13 26.75 -14.63
CA THR A 73 3.06 25.76 -14.81
C THR A 73 3.54 24.34 -14.50
N VAL A 74 4.79 24.02 -14.84
CA VAL A 74 5.38 22.70 -14.56
C VAL A 74 5.51 22.49 -13.05
N ILE A 75 5.88 23.53 -12.30
CA ILE A 75 6.00 23.46 -10.84
C ILE A 75 4.62 23.41 -10.18
N SER A 76 3.65 24.22 -10.64
CA SER A 76 2.30 24.20 -10.07
C SER A 76 1.60 22.87 -10.30
N ASP A 77 1.73 22.29 -11.48
CA ASP A 77 1.12 21.00 -11.83
C ASP A 77 1.75 19.86 -11.03
N ALA A 78 3.09 19.88 -10.87
CA ALA A 78 3.81 18.93 -10.05
C ALA A 78 3.46 19.04 -8.55
N LEU A 79 3.21 20.25 -8.05
CA LEU A 79 2.74 20.45 -6.67
C LEU A 79 1.33 19.87 -6.47
N ALA A 80 0.42 20.08 -7.42
CA ALA A 80 -0.90 19.47 -7.40
C ALA A 80 -0.84 17.93 -7.43
N GLU A 81 0.06 17.37 -8.25
CA GLU A 81 0.28 15.91 -8.27
C GLU A 81 0.83 15.39 -6.93
N ILE A 82 1.74 16.11 -6.28
CA ILE A 82 2.25 15.73 -4.95
C ILE A 82 1.13 15.75 -3.90
N GLU A 83 0.24 16.74 -3.95
CA GLU A 83 -0.90 16.84 -3.03
C GLU A 83 -1.86 15.67 -3.23
N GLN A 84 -2.17 15.33 -4.48
CA GLN A 84 -2.99 14.17 -4.81
C GLN A 84 -2.36 12.86 -4.32
N ILE A 85 -1.07 12.61 -4.63
CA ILE A 85 -0.35 11.41 -4.19
C ILE A 85 -0.32 11.34 -2.66
N THR A 86 -0.13 12.47 -1.98
CA THR A 86 -0.12 12.50 -0.50
C THR A 86 -1.47 12.11 0.08
N SER A 87 -2.57 12.60 -0.50
CA SER A 87 -3.92 12.20 -0.10
C SER A 87 -4.17 10.71 -0.34
N GLU A 88 -3.75 10.17 -1.49
CA GLU A 88 -3.89 8.75 -1.82
C GLU A 88 -3.08 7.84 -0.86
N ILE A 89 -1.87 8.25 -0.47
CA ILE A 89 -1.05 7.56 0.54
C ILE A 89 -1.77 7.54 1.89
N GLU A 90 -2.28 8.68 2.36
CA GLU A 90 -3.00 8.76 3.64
C GLU A 90 -4.24 7.87 3.65
N GLN A 91 -5.03 7.90 2.57
CA GLN A 91 -6.21 7.04 2.44
C GLN A 91 -5.83 5.55 2.43
N THR A 92 -4.76 5.19 1.72
CA THR A 92 -4.27 3.81 1.65
C THR A 92 -3.78 3.33 3.01
N ARG A 93 -3.04 4.17 3.74
CA ARG A 93 -2.57 3.89 5.10
C ARG A 93 -3.74 3.76 6.07
N LYS A 94 -4.76 4.62 5.95
CA LYS A 94 -5.97 4.55 6.76
C LYS A 94 -6.72 3.24 6.53
N LYS A 95 -6.94 2.84 5.27
CA LYS A 95 -7.55 1.55 4.91
C LYS A 95 -6.77 0.37 5.48
N ALA A 96 -5.44 0.40 5.38
CA ALA A 96 -4.59 -0.64 5.96
C ALA A 96 -4.74 -0.72 7.49
N SER A 97 -4.79 0.43 8.18
CA SER A 97 -4.99 0.49 9.62
C SER A 97 -6.39 0.02 10.05
N GLU A 98 -7.43 0.29 9.26
CA GLU A 98 -8.80 -0.17 9.54
C GLU A 98 -8.89 -1.69 9.40
N ILE A 99 -8.31 -2.28 8.35
CA ILE A 99 -8.26 -3.74 8.16
C ILE A 99 -7.52 -4.41 9.32
N SER A 100 -6.38 -3.85 9.74
CA SER A 100 -5.61 -4.38 10.88
C SER A 100 -6.35 -4.33 12.21
N LYS A 101 -7.30 -3.41 12.40
CA LYS A 101 -8.09 -3.28 13.64
C LYS A 101 -9.32 -4.20 13.68
N ILE A 102 -9.77 -4.69 12.52
CA ILE A 102 -10.93 -5.61 12.44
C ILE A 102 -10.51 -7.06 12.78
N GLU A 103 -9.22 -7.37 12.74
CA GLU A 103 -8.66 -8.69 13.10
C GLU A 103 -8.22 -8.84 14.57
N GLU A 104 -8.13 -7.74 15.35
CA GLU A 104 -7.95 -7.80 16.82
C GLU A 104 -9.28 -8.02 17.55
#